data_AF-A0ABD1V332-F1
#
_entry.id   AF-A0ABD1V332-F1
#
_cell.length_a   1.000
_cell.length_b   1.000
_cell.length_c   1.000
_cell.angle_alpha   90.00
_cell.angle_beta   90.00
_cell.angle_gamma   90.00
#
_symmetry.space_group_name_H-M   'P 1'
#
loop_
_entity.id
_entity.type
_entity.pdbx_description
1 polymer ?
#
loop_
_entity_poly.entity_id
_entity_poly.type
_entity_poly.pdbx_seq_one_letter_code
_entity_poly.pdbx_strand_id
1 'polypeptide(L)'
;MEKYDRSSDPFDHLRSFVDLIRLQVTPDAIMCRAFPPTLRREARDWGKDELLKDFIARFNRATLGIKDLQMSAVVTAMMSGTQSRPFKMSLSKNSPDIMHELLWRGEKYEDAKEVYLITKSMKDRSEPESNKRKTRGKPEPQNNRGKLIQDKTK
;
A
#
# COMPACT_ATOMS: atom_id res chain seq x y z
N MET A 1 -0.59 -30.12 15.21
CA MET A 1 -1.10 -29.59 13.93
C MET A 1 0.08 -29.05 13.14
N GLU A 2 0.18 -29.39 11.85
CA GLU A 2 1.22 -28.85 10.97
C GLU A 2 0.92 -27.38 10.60
N LYS A 3 1.94 -26.60 10.22
CA LYS A 3 1.74 -25.21 9.81
C LYS A 3 1.27 -25.15 8.35
N TYR A 4 0.22 -24.37 8.09
CA TYR A 4 -0.39 -24.22 6.77
C TYR A 4 0.47 -23.38 5.82
N ASP A 5 0.92 -23.95 4.72
CA ASP A 5 1.77 -23.32 3.70
C ASP A 5 1.06 -23.02 2.36
N ARG A 6 -0.28 -23.01 2.36
CA ARG A 6 -1.12 -22.82 1.17
C ARG A 6 -1.19 -24.00 0.20
N SER A 7 -0.60 -25.16 0.54
CA SER A 7 -0.65 -26.35 -0.33
C SER A 7 -1.91 -27.22 -0.14
N SER A 8 -2.52 -27.15 1.05
CA SER A 8 -3.73 -27.88 1.42
C SER A 8 -4.97 -26.97 1.37
N ASP A 9 -6.16 -27.52 1.58
CA ASP A 9 -7.37 -26.70 1.68
C ASP A 9 -7.36 -25.82 2.95
N PRO A 10 -7.57 -24.49 2.83
CA PRO A 10 -7.56 -23.58 3.97
C PRO A 10 -8.71 -23.81 4.96
N PHE A 11 -9.86 -24.34 4.51
CA PHE A 11 -10.99 -24.65 5.39
C PHE A 11 -10.71 -25.91 6.21
N ASP A 12 -10.04 -26.92 5.66
CA ASP A 12 -9.60 -28.10 6.39
C ASP A 12 -8.59 -27.76 7.48
N HIS A 13 -7.64 -26.85 7.19
CA HIS A 13 -6.72 -26.33 8.22
C HIS A 13 -7.48 -25.56 9.30
N LEU A 14 -8.40 -24.67 8.91
CA LEU A 14 -9.22 -23.93 9.89
C LEU A 14 -10.04 -24.87 10.78
N ARG A 15 -10.67 -25.89 10.20
CA ARG A 15 -11.46 -26.89 10.93
C ARG A 15 -10.59 -27.67 11.91
N SER A 16 -9.44 -28.15 11.45
CA SER A 16 -8.47 -28.87 12.28
C SER A 16 -7.96 -28.02 13.45
N PHE A 17 -7.77 -26.72 13.24
CA PHE A 17 -7.36 -25.79 14.29
C PHE A 17 -8.48 -25.60 15.32
N VAL A 18 -9.71 -25.33 14.84
CA VAL A 18 -10.88 -25.13 15.70
C VAL A 18 -11.15 -26.38 16.54
N ASP A 19 -11.09 -27.57 15.93
CA ASP A 19 -11.31 -28.84 16.64
C ASP A 19 -10.24 -29.05 17.73
N LEU A 20 -8.96 -28.82 17.42
CA LEU A 20 -7.87 -28.94 18.38
C LEU A 20 -8.02 -27.99 19.58
N ILE A 21 -8.37 -26.74 19.29
CA ILE A 21 -8.38 -25.67 20.29
C ILE A 21 -9.65 -25.75 21.16
N ARG A 22 -10.78 -26.21 20.61
CA ARG A 22 -11.99 -26.49 21.39
C ARG A 22 -11.83 -27.61 22.40
N LEU A 23 -10.93 -28.57 22.19
CA LEU A 23 -10.57 -29.58 23.21
C LEU A 23 -10.01 -28.92 24.48
N GLN A 24 -9.47 -27.71 24.38
CA GLN A 24 -8.93 -26.94 25.50
C GLN A 24 -9.95 -25.98 26.12
N VAL A 25 -11.22 -25.99 25.67
CA VAL A 25 -12.30 -25.11 26.13
C VAL A 25 -11.89 -23.62 26.12
N THR A 26 -11.10 -23.22 25.12
CA THR A 26 -10.60 -21.85 25.03
C THR A 26 -11.66 -20.90 24.45
N PRO A 27 -11.80 -19.70 25.00
CA PRO A 27 -12.66 -18.66 24.41
C PRO A 27 -12.23 -18.27 22.99
N ASP A 28 -13.18 -17.87 22.14
CA ASP A 28 -12.96 -17.45 20.75
C ASP A 28 -11.86 -16.39 20.60
N ALA A 29 -11.78 -15.44 21.54
CA ALA A 29 -10.75 -14.41 21.54
C ALA A 29 -9.32 -14.99 21.64
N ILE A 30 -9.15 -16.09 22.39
CA ILE A 30 -7.87 -16.80 22.51
C ILE A 30 -7.61 -17.60 21.23
N MET A 31 -8.63 -18.22 20.64
CA MET A 31 -8.51 -18.93 19.36
C MET A 31 -8.03 -17.98 18.24
N CYS A 32 -8.64 -16.80 18.12
CA CYS A 32 -8.26 -15.79 17.14
C CYS A 32 -6.81 -15.34 17.29
N ARG A 33 -6.27 -15.29 18.52
CA ARG A 33 -4.87 -14.93 18.77
C ARG A 33 -3.90 -16.09 18.53
N ALA A 34 -4.32 -17.32 18.77
CA ALA A 34 -3.50 -18.51 18.58
C ALA A 34 -3.45 -19.01 17.12
N PHE A 35 -4.36 -18.53 16.26
CA PHE A 35 -4.45 -18.96 14.87
C PHE A 35 -3.30 -18.47 13.96
N PRO A 36 -2.91 -17.18 13.93
CA PRO A 36 -1.89 -16.69 12.99
C PRO A 36 -0.53 -17.43 13.07
N PRO A 37 -0.04 -17.86 14.25
CA PRO A 37 1.17 -18.70 14.36
C PRO A 37 1.11 -20.03 13.59
N THR A 38 -0.09 -20.58 13.36
CA THR A 38 -0.30 -21.84 12.63
C THR A 38 -0.13 -21.69 11.12
N LEU A 39 -0.02 -20.46 10.62
CA LEU A 39 0.25 -20.17 9.21
C LEU A 39 1.77 -20.15 8.96
N ARG A 40 2.22 -20.81 7.89
CA ARG A 40 3.58 -20.73 7.34
C ARG A 40 3.71 -19.50 6.45
N ARG A 41 4.94 -18.97 6.35
CA ARG A 41 5.38 -17.76 5.63
C ARG A 41 4.34 -17.18 4.66
N GLU A 42 4.17 -17.82 3.50
CA GLU A 42 3.34 -17.34 2.41
C GLU A 42 1.89 -17.20 2.88
N ALA A 43 1.33 -18.18 3.59
CA ALA A 43 -0.02 -18.10 4.15
C ALA A 43 -0.23 -16.89 5.09
N ARG A 44 0.80 -16.40 5.78
CA ARG A 44 0.71 -15.17 6.60
C ARG A 44 0.52 -13.92 5.76
N ASP A 45 0.99 -13.96 4.53
CA ASP A 45 1.02 -12.82 3.61
C ASP A 45 -0.16 -12.83 2.62
N TRP A 46 -1.12 -13.76 2.77
CA TRP A 46 -2.28 -13.93 1.88
C TRP A 46 -3.04 -12.62 1.62
N GLY A 47 -3.18 -11.77 2.63
CA GLY A 47 -3.88 -10.48 2.50
C GLY A 47 -3.01 -9.28 2.12
N LYS A 48 -1.71 -9.44 1.86
CA LYS A 48 -0.82 -8.30 1.57
C LYS A 48 -1.03 -7.71 0.19
N ASP A 49 -1.35 -8.55 -0.79
CA ASP A 49 -1.54 -8.15 -2.18
C ASP A 49 -3.03 -7.90 -2.53
N GLU A 50 -3.91 -7.95 -1.54
CA GLU A 50 -5.34 -7.68 -1.73
C GLU A 50 -5.58 -6.20 -2.04
N LEU A 51 -6.35 -5.91 -3.08
CA LEU A 51 -6.79 -4.55 -3.41
C LEU A 51 -7.78 -4.05 -2.36
N LEU A 52 -7.77 -2.74 -2.08
CA LEU A 52 -8.65 -2.15 -1.08
C LEU A 52 -10.13 -2.39 -1.42
N LYS A 53 -10.50 -2.33 -2.70
CA LYS A 53 -11.86 -2.63 -3.17
C LYS A 53 -12.32 -4.06 -2.87
N ASP A 54 -11.43 -5.03 -3.04
CA ASP A 54 -11.75 -6.45 -2.83
C ASP A 54 -11.93 -6.70 -1.33
N PHE A 55 -11.05 -6.11 -0.50
CA PHE A 55 -11.18 -6.13 0.94
C PHE A 55 -12.50 -5.52 1.41
N ILE A 56 -12.87 -4.34 0.92
CA ILE A 56 -14.12 -3.65 1.29
C ILE A 56 -15.34 -4.48 0.91
N ALA A 57 -15.36 -5.08 -0.29
CA ALA A 57 -16.46 -5.92 -0.73
C ALA A 57 -16.64 -7.15 0.17
N ARG A 58 -15.55 -7.84 0.50
CA ARG A 58 -15.57 -8.98 1.44
C ARG A 58 -15.98 -8.57 2.84
N PHE A 59 -15.45 -7.46 3.33
CA PHE A 59 -15.77 -6.89 4.63
C PHE A 59 -17.27 -6.58 4.72
N ASN A 60 -17.82 -5.85 3.74
CA ASN A 60 -19.24 -5.52 3.67
C ASN A 60 -20.11 -6.78 3.72
N ARG A 61 -19.79 -7.78 2.89
CA ARG A 61 -20.51 -9.07 2.88
C ARG A 61 -20.50 -9.75 4.25
N ALA A 62 -19.35 -9.74 4.95
CA ALA A 62 -19.24 -10.32 6.28
C ALA A 62 -20.07 -9.54 7.33
N THR A 63 -20.15 -8.21 7.20
CA THR A 63 -20.88 -7.37 8.16
C THR A 63 -22.40 -7.47 8.05
N LEU A 64 -22.95 -7.78 6.86
CA LEU A 64 -24.40 -7.89 6.65
C LEU A 64 -25.08 -8.96 7.51
N GLY A 65 -24.34 -9.97 7.96
CA GLY A 65 -24.87 -11.05 8.82
C GLY A 65 -24.81 -10.76 10.33
N ILE A 66 -24.20 -9.66 10.75
CA ILE A 66 -23.94 -9.38 12.17
C ILE A 66 -25.02 -8.45 12.71
N LYS A 67 -25.82 -8.95 13.67
CA LYS A 67 -26.78 -8.14 14.42
C LYS A 67 -26.04 -7.22 15.40
N ASP A 68 -26.58 -6.01 15.61
CA ASP A 68 -26.09 -5.03 16.60
C ASP A 68 -24.59 -4.68 16.45
N LEU A 69 -24.14 -4.58 15.20
CA LEU A 69 -22.76 -4.28 14.86
C LEU A 69 -22.38 -2.84 15.28
N GLN A 70 -21.52 -2.72 16.29
CA GLN A 70 -21.03 -1.44 16.78
C GLN A 70 -20.08 -0.77 15.78
N MET A 71 -20.30 0.52 15.48
CA MET A 71 -19.46 1.26 14.52
C MET A 71 -17.99 1.33 14.94
N SER A 72 -17.72 1.43 16.24
CA SER A 72 -16.36 1.41 16.78
C SER A 72 -15.63 0.08 16.46
N ALA A 73 -16.34 -1.04 16.54
CA ALA A 73 -15.81 -2.35 16.17
C ALA A 73 -15.57 -2.43 14.66
N VAL A 74 -16.47 -1.87 13.84
CA VAL A 74 -16.32 -1.77 12.38
C VAL A 74 -15.06 -0.99 12.00
N VAL A 75 -14.91 0.23 12.53
CA VAL A 75 -13.75 1.09 12.23
C VAL A 75 -12.45 0.42 12.69
N THR A 76 -12.46 -0.21 13.87
CA THR A 76 -11.30 -0.96 14.40
C THR A 76 -10.93 -2.13 13.48
N ALA A 77 -11.92 -2.92 13.05
CA ALA A 77 -11.72 -4.05 12.17
C ALA A 77 -11.23 -3.60 10.77
N MET A 78 -11.80 -2.51 10.24
CA MET A 78 -11.38 -1.92 8.97
C MET A 78 -9.93 -1.42 9.01
N MET A 79 -9.55 -0.66 10.06
CA MET A 79 -8.17 -0.18 10.25
C MET A 79 -7.16 -1.31 10.43
N SER A 80 -7.56 -2.38 11.11
CA SER A 80 -6.72 -3.54 11.36
C SER A 80 -6.56 -4.43 10.11
N GLY A 81 -7.65 -4.62 9.36
CA GLY A 81 -7.70 -5.52 8.20
C GLY A 81 -7.16 -4.93 6.91
N THR A 82 -7.33 -3.62 6.68
CA THR A 82 -6.80 -2.98 5.47
C THR A 82 -5.27 -2.85 5.53
N GLN A 83 -4.60 -2.87 4.37
CA GLN A 83 -3.17 -2.55 4.26
C GLN A 83 -2.90 -1.11 3.78
N SER A 84 -3.95 -0.39 3.34
CA SER A 84 -3.81 0.96 2.79
C SER A 84 -3.53 1.98 3.89
N ARG A 85 -2.25 2.37 4.06
CA ARG A 85 -1.85 3.42 5.01
C ARG A 85 -2.60 4.74 4.80
N PRO A 86 -2.75 5.27 3.57
CA PRO A 86 -3.50 6.52 3.35
C PRO A 86 -4.97 6.40 3.78
N PHE A 87 -5.59 5.25 3.55
CA PHE A 87 -6.96 4.99 3.98
C PHE A 87 -7.06 4.93 5.51
N LYS A 88 -6.16 4.21 6.20
CA LYS A 88 -6.11 4.20 7.68
C LYS A 88 -6.01 5.60 8.25
N MET A 89 -5.10 6.42 7.72
CA MET A 89 -4.92 7.82 8.15
C MET A 89 -6.19 8.65 7.93
N SER A 90 -6.93 8.41 6.84
CA SER A 90 -8.22 9.05 6.57
C SER A 90 -9.25 8.73 7.65
N LEU A 91 -9.37 7.46 8.01
CA LEU A 91 -10.29 6.99 9.06
C LEU A 91 -9.91 7.54 10.44
N SER A 92 -8.61 7.67 10.73
CA SER A 92 -8.17 8.26 12.00
C SER A 92 -8.42 9.77 12.08
N LYS A 93 -8.34 10.48 10.95
CA LYS A 93 -8.63 11.93 10.91
C LYS A 93 -10.12 12.21 11.03
N ASN A 94 -10.92 11.47 10.28
CA ASN A 94 -12.37 11.60 10.24
C ASN A 94 -12.98 10.22 10.47
N SER A 95 -13.32 9.91 11.72
CA SER A 95 -13.99 8.64 12.03
C SER A 95 -15.40 8.67 11.41
N PRO A 96 -15.79 7.65 10.64
CA PRO A 96 -17.14 7.56 10.09
C PRO A 96 -18.14 7.18 11.19
N ASP A 97 -19.33 7.78 11.15
CA ASP A 97 -20.41 7.53 12.11
C ASP A 97 -21.31 6.37 11.68
N ILE A 98 -21.34 6.07 10.38
CA ILE A 98 -22.17 5.02 9.78
C ILE A 98 -21.40 4.18 8.76
N MET A 99 -21.85 2.94 8.59
CA MET A 99 -21.22 1.96 7.68
C MET A 99 -21.22 2.48 6.23
N HIS A 100 -22.30 3.12 5.79
CA HIS A 100 -22.43 3.67 4.45
C HIS A 100 -21.33 4.70 4.13
N GLU A 101 -21.06 5.63 5.06
CA GLU A 101 -19.99 6.63 4.90
C GLU A 101 -18.62 5.96 4.77
N LEU A 102 -18.37 4.95 5.61
CA LEU A 102 -17.12 4.21 5.59
C LEU A 102 -16.89 3.47 4.26
N LEU A 103 -17.91 2.79 3.74
CA LEU A 103 -17.86 2.07 2.46
C LEU A 103 -17.62 3.05 1.30
N TRP A 104 -18.41 4.12 1.25
CA TRP A 104 -18.27 5.18 0.24
C TRP A 104 -16.86 5.79 0.23
N ARG A 105 -16.31 6.05 1.42
CA ARG A 105 -14.93 6.58 1.54
C ARG A 105 -13.92 5.59 0.98
N GLY A 106 -14.07 4.31 1.29
CA GLY A 106 -13.18 3.26 0.78
C GLY A 106 -13.19 3.14 -0.75
N GLU A 107 -14.38 3.21 -1.36
CA GLU A 107 -14.56 3.23 -2.82
C GLU A 107 -13.83 4.42 -3.46
N LYS A 108 -14.02 5.63 -2.90
CA LYS A 108 -13.36 6.85 -3.40
C LYS A 108 -11.84 6.82 -3.38
N TYR A 109 -11.24 6.15 -2.41
CA TYR A 109 -9.78 6.00 -2.35
C TYR A 109 -9.24 5.13 -3.48
N GLU A 110 -9.98 4.12 -3.91
CA GLU A 110 -9.56 3.27 -5.03
C GLU A 110 -9.71 4.00 -6.37
N ASP A 111 -10.85 4.68 -6.58
CA ASP A 111 -11.08 5.52 -7.78
C ASP A 111 -9.95 6.56 -7.96
N ALA A 112 -9.62 7.26 -6.88
CA ALA A 112 -8.57 8.29 -6.91
C ALA A 112 -7.17 7.71 -7.18
N LYS A 113 -6.89 6.49 -6.67
CA LYS A 113 -5.63 5.78 -6.92
C LYS A 113 -5.50 5.37 -8.38
N GLU A 114 -6.56 4.86 -9.00
CA GLU A 114 -6.58 4.49 -10.41
C GLU A 114 -6.34 5.70 -11.32
N VAL A 115 -7.04 6.81 -11.07
CA VAL A 115 -6.87 8.09 -11.80
C VAL A 115 -5.43 8.63 -11.66
N TYR A 116 -4.85 8.57 -10.46
CA TYR A 116 -3.47 9.00 -10.22
C TYR A 116 -2.46 8.16 -11.02
N LEU A 117 -2.63 6.83 -11.07
CA LEU A 117 -1.73 5.95 -11.82
C LEU A 117 -1.82 6.18 -13.33
N ILE A 118 -3.03 6.34 -13.86
CA ILE A 118 -3.26 6.67 -15.28
C ILE A 118 -2.54 7.98 -15.63
N THR A 119 -2.80 9.06 -14.90
CA THR A 119 -2.22 10.38 -15.16
C THR A 119 -0.69 10.41 -15.01
N LYS A 120 -0.14 9.69 -14.04
CA LYS A 120 1.32 9.52 -13.89
C LYS A 120 1.93 8.78 -15.08
N SER A 121 1.31 7.70 -15.55
CA SER A 121 1.81 6.95 -16.72
C SER A 121 1.78 7.76 -18.03
N MET A 122 0.88 8.75 -18.12
CA MET A 122 0.85 9.70 -19.25
C MET A 122 1.98 10.73 -19.14
N LYS A 123 2.30 11.18 -17.92
CA LYS A 123 3.43 12.08 -17.64
C LYS A 123 4.77 11.41 -17.97
N ASP A 124 4.97 10.16 -17.52
CA ASP A 124 6.22 9.41 -17.71
C ASP A 124 6.44 9.00 -19.19
N ARG A 125 5.39 8.90 -20.01
CA ARG A 125 5.49 8.66 -21.47
C ARG A 125 5.75 9.92 -22.30
N SER A 126 5.69 11.11 -21.69
CA SER A 126 5.78 12.39 -22.40
C SER A 126 7.17 13.02 -22.35
N GLU A 127 8.22 12.30 -21.91
CA GLU A 127 9.60 12.80 -21.88
C GLU A 127 10.42 12.23 -23.06
N PRO A 128 10.76 13.02 -24.10
CA PRO A 128 11.69 12.60 -25.13
C PRO A 128 13.13 12.80 -24.66
N GLU A 129 13.87 11.70 -24.69
CA GLU A 129 15.33 11.64 -24.72
C GLU A 129 15.90 12.66 -25.75
N SER A 130 16.63 13.68 -25.29
CA SER A 130 17.50 14.48 -26.15
C SER A 130 18.97 14.32 -25.75
N ASN A 131 19.74 13.95 -26.77
CA ASN A 131 21.02 13.26 -26.75
C ASN A 131 22.22 14.08 -26.22
N LYS A 132 23.14 13.36 -25.57
CA LYS A 132 24.54 13.74 -25.34
C LYS A 132 25.31 13.90 -26.67
N ARG A 133 26.09 14.97 -26.87
CA ARG A 133 27.39 14.93 -27.59
C ARG A 133 28.40 15.95 -27.03
N LYS A 134 29.51 15.42 -26.49
CA LYS A 134 30.78 16.14 -26.22
C LYS A 134 31.38 16.63 -27.55
N THR A 135 31.83 17.88 -27.62
CA THR A 135 33.04 18.21 -28.41
C THR A 135 33.84 19.34 -27.76
N ARG A 136 35.11 19.04 -27.52
CA ARG A 136 36.19 19.87 -27.00
C ARG A 136 36.62 20.86 -28.09
N GLY A 137 36.80 22.13 -27.74
CA GLY A 137 37.43 23.13 -28.61
C GLY A 137 37.18 24.57 -28.16
N LYS A 138 38.12 25.13 -27.38
CA LYS A 138 38.22 26.59 -27.19
C LYS A 138 38.58 27.20 -28.55
N PRO A 139 38.01 28.37 -28.90
CA PRO A 139 38.91 29.51 -29.06
C PRO A 139 38.37 30.77 -28.39
N GLU A 140 39.32 31.50 -27.82
CA GLU A 140 39.19 32.83 -27.23
C GLU A 140 39.21 33.89 -28.35
N PRO A 141 38.37 34.94 -28.33
CA PRO A 141 38.64 36.15 -29.09
C PRO A 141 39.18 37.23 -28.16
N GLN A 142 40.50 37.39 -28.16
CA GLN A 142 41.16 38.62 -27.74
C GLN A 142 41.20 39.57 -28.95
N ASN A 143 40.73 40.80 -28.81
CA ASN A 143 41.13 41.89 -29.70
C ASN A 143 41.28 43.23 -28.97
N ASN A 144 42.49 43.40 -28.42
CA ASN A 144 43.41 44.52 -28.56
C ASN A 144 42.86 45.94 -28.78
N ARG A 145 43.18 46.83 -27.83
CA ARG A 145 43.48 48.24 -28.11
C ARG A 145 44.88 48.60 -27.61
N GLY A 146 45.71 49.04 -28.56
CA GLY A 146 46.67 50.14 -28.36
C GLY A 146 48.02 49.83 -27.74
N LYS A 147 49.04 49.72 -28.58
CA LYS A 147 50.49 49.62 -28.28
C LYS A 147 51.07 50.89 -27.64
N LEU A 148 52.07 50.73 -26.78
CA LEU A 148 53.34 51.48 -26.79
C LEU A 148 54.39 50.68 -25.98
N ILE A 149 55.16 49.78 -26.58
CA ILE A 149 56.52 49.96 -27.11
C ILE A 149 57.56 50.41 -26.05
N GLN A 150 58.36 49.41 -25.68
CA GLN A 150 59.82 49.37 -25.42
C GLN A 150 60.39 49.91 -24.12
N ASP A 151 60.99 48.97 -23.38
CA ASP A 151 62.16 49.20 -22.55
C ASP A 151 63.43 48.96 -23.38
N LYS A 152 64.38 49.90 -23.30
CA LYS A 152 65.85 49.72 -23.17
C LYS A 152 66.58 50.98 -23.63
N THR A 153 67.44 51.56 -22.79
CA THR A 153 68.91 51.64 -22.99
C THR A 153 69.56 52.35 -21.78
N LYS A 154 70.62 51.73 -21.25
CA LYS A 154 71.72 52.24 -20.40
C LYS A 154 71.45 52.70 -18.98
#